data_AF-A0A1T4IZ02-F1
#
_entry.id   AF-A0A1T4IZ02-F1
#
_cell.length_a   1.000
_cell.length_b   1.000
_cell.length_c   1.000
_cell.angle_alpha   90.00
_cell.angle_beta   90.00
_cell.angle_gamma   90.00
#
_symmetry.space_group_name_H-M   'P 1'
#
loop_
_entity.id
_entity.type
_entity.pdbx_description
1 polymer ?
#
loop_
_entity_poly.entity_id
_entity_poly.type
_entity_poly.pdbx_seq_one_letter_code
_entity_poly.pdbx_strand_id
1 'polypeptide(L)'
;MKSPLAAEIKEPGRAYLQVGNNEIFELFQSGYSGSPESINGEDDTPFDIYELDFSGKKNLVYKYKLENSEQSRSQLEAVVEYVDKYCKADGVKKLPDICLPALEEVIVYDAELAHNDTPLSMTAVIGIYDDPDRQRQGRTVIEIGNKNTIIIGASQFGKTNLLELIVRNPAE
;
A
#
# COMPACT_ATOMS: atom_id res chain seq x y z
N MET A 1 -24.97 20.65 16.41
CA MET A 1 -26.01 19.60 16.33
C MET A 1 -25.64 18.69 15.16
N LYS A 2 -25.52 17.37 15.33
CA LYS A 2 -25.20 16.46 14.21
C LYS A 2 -26.46 16.24 13.38
N SER A 3 -26.40 16.48 12.06
CA SER A 3 -27.53 16.28 11.15
C SER A 3 -27.69 14.79 10.80
N PRO A 4 -28.91 14.20 10.83
CA PRO A 4 -29.14 12.81 10.46
C PRO A 4 -29.07 12.55 8.95
N LEU A 5 -28.99 13.61 8.13
CA LEU A 5 -29.08 13.52 6.66
C LEU A 5 -28.03 12.60 6.02
N ALA A 6 -26.83 12.51 6.60
CA ALA A 6 -25.79 11.61 6.11
C ALA A 6 -26.15 10.13 6.30
N ALA A 7 -26.98 9.79 7.29
CA ALA A 7 -27.40 8.41 7.55
C ALA A 7 -28.44 7.89 6.53
N GLU A 8 -29.07 8.78 5.76
CA GLU A 8 -30.06 8.42 4.74
C GLU A 8 -29.43 8.17 3.36
N ILE A 9 -28.14 8.46 3.19
CA ILE A 9 -27.42 8.27 1.92
C ILE A 9 -27.29 6.77 1.62
N LYS A 10 -27.67 6.37 0.40
CA LYS A 10 -27.57 4.98 -0.08
C LYS A 10 -26.58 4.84 -1.24
N GLU A 11 -26.36 5.90 -1.99
CA GLU A 11 -25.54 5.90 -3.19
C GLU A 11 -24.05 6.05 -2.85
N PRO A 12 -23.17 5.19 -3.38
CA PRO A 12 -21.73 5.29 -3.15
C PRO A 12 -21.19 6.60 -3.71
N GLY A 13 -20.26 7.23 -2.97
CA GLY A 13 -19.64 8.51 -3.34
C GLY A 13 -20.49 9.75 -3.07
N ARG A 14 -21.75 9.60 -2.64
CA ARG A 14 -22.58 10.72 -2.21
C ARG A 14 -22.24 11.10 -0.76
N ALA A 15 -22.05 12.40 -0.50
CA ALA A 15 -21.65 12.88 0.84
C ALA A 15 -22.11 14.33 1.08
N TYR A 16 -22.15 14.74 2.35
CA TYR A 16 -22.35 16.13 2.74
C TYR A 16 -21.01 16.79 3.10
N LEU A 17 -20.74 17.97 2.55
CA LEU A 17 -19.63 18.84 2.94
C LEU A 17 -20.16 19.95 3.85
N GLN A 18 -19.65 19.99 5.08
CA GLN A 18 -19.96 21.06 6.04
C GLN A 18 -18.72 21.91 6.33
N VAL A 19 -18.84 23.22 6.18
CA VAL A 19 -17.80 24.19 6.54
C VAL A 19 -18.32 25.11 7.65
N GLY A 20 -17.51 25.30 8.69
CA GLY A 20 -17.85 26.10 9.85
C GLY A 20 -19.11 25.60 10.59
N ASN A 21 -19.92 26.53 11.08
CA ASN A 21 -21.18 26.23 11.74
C ASN A 21 -22.37 26.29 10.76
N ASN A 22 -22.35 25.47 9.72
CA ASN A 22 -23.30 25.44 8.60
C ASN A 22 -23.27 26.69 7.71
N GLU A 23 -22.10 27.31 7.55
CA GLU A 23 -21.93 28.38 6.57
C GLU A 23 -22.01 27.82 5.15
N ILE A 24 -21.50 26.61 4.96
CA ILE A 24 -21.68 25.78 3.76
C ILE A 24 -22.13 24.40 4.23
N PHE A 25 -23.24 23.93 3.67
CA PHE A 25 -23.75 22.58 3.89
C PHE A 25 -24.32 22.04 2.58
N GLU A 26 -23.49 21.28 1.85
CA GLU A 26 -23.79 20.87 0.48
C GLU A 26 -23.72 19.37 0.30
N LEU A 27 -24.68 18.82 -0.44
CA LEU A 27 -24.64 17.45 -0.92
C LEU A 27 -23.82 17.40 -2.20
N PHE A 28 -22.81 16.54 -2.25
CA PHE A 28 -21.98 16.36 -3.43
C PHE A 28 -21.78 14.87 -3.76
N GLN A 29 -21.25 14.62 -4.95
CA GLN A 29 -20.86 13.31 -5.45
C GLN A 29 -19.36 13.31 -5.72
N SER A 30 -18.61 12.40 -5.10
CA SER A 30 -17.19 12.24 -5.36
C SER A 30 -16.94 11.69 -6.76
N GLY A 31 -15.88 12.17 -7.43
CA GLY A 31 -15.36 11.51 -8.62
C GLY A 31 -14.80 10.11 -8.31
N TYR A 32 -14.68 9.27 -9.34
CA TYR A 32 -14.12 7.92 -9.25
C TYR A 32 -13.06 7.73 -10.33
N SER A 33 -11.81 7.53 -9.92
CA SER A 33 -10.66 7.37 -10.82
C SER A 33 -10.30 5.89 -11.08
N GLY A 34 -11.05 4.94 -10.52
CA GLY A 34 -10.85 3.52 -10.75
C GLY A 34 -11.47 3.02 -12.07
N SER A 35 -12.09 3.90 -12.85
CA SER A 35 -12.55 3.57 -14.19
C SER A 35 -11.36 3.24 -15.08
N PRO A 36 -11.50 2.31 -16.05
CA PRO A 36 -10.49 2.11 -17.07
C PRO A 36 -10.17 3.41 -17.80
N GLU A 37 -8.91 3.57 -18.18
CA GLU A 37 -8.50 4.62 -19.11
C GLU A 37 -9.14 4.31 -20.47
N SER A 38 -10.13 5.12 -20.86
CA SER A 38 -10.74 5.01 -22.17
C SER A 38 -9.76 5.53 -23.22
N ILE A 39 -9.20 4.61 -24.02
CA ILE A 39 -8.45 4.98 -25.24
C ILE A 39 -9.42 5.44 -26.34
N ASN A 40 -10.69 5.05 -26.22
CA ASN A 40 -11.73 5.35 -27.19
C ASN A 40 -12.40 6.67 -26.82
N GLY A 41 -12.41 7.62 -27.76
CA GLY A 41 -13.18 8.86 -27.63
C GLY A 41 -14.67 8.57 -27.45
N GLU A 42 -15.45 9.60 -27.09
CA GLU A 42 -16.91 9.51 -26.89
C GLU A 42 -17.70 8.92 -28.10
N ASP A 43 -17.05 8.70 -29.25
CA ASP A 43 -17.64 8.29 -30.52
C ASP A 43 -17.61 6.78 -30.83
N ASP A 44 -16.95 5.92 -30.06
CA ASP A 44 -16.92 4.47 -30.34
C ASP A 44 -18.19 3.76 -29.85
N THR A 45 -19.34 4.16 -30.39
CA THR A 45 -20.58 3.40 -30.21
C THR A 45 -20.57 2.19 -31.15
N PRO A 46 -20.82 0.95 -30.66
CA PRO A 46 -20.89 -0.21 -31.52
C PRO A 46 -22.06 -0.05 -32.50
N PHE A 47 -21.81 -0.20 -33.79
CA PHE A 47 -22.82 -0.07 -34.84
C PHE A 47 -22.74 -1.22 -35.85
N ASP A 48 -23.91 -1.54 -36.41
CA ASP A 48 -24.08 -2.55 -37.46
C ASP A 48 -24.47 -1.84 -38.77
N ILE A 49 -23.77 -2.14 -39.87
CA ILE A 49 -24.13 -1.68 -41.21
C ILE A 49 -24.86 -2.81 -41.93
N TYR A 50 -26.06 -2.52 -42.41
CA TYR A 50 -26.90 -3.45 -43.17
C TYR A 50 -27.08 -2.96 -44.61
N GLU A 51 -27.04 -3.90 -45.55
CA GLU A 51 -27.54 -3.74 -46.90
C GLU A 51 -28.99 -4.21 -46.97
N LEU A 52 -29.82 -3.52 -47.76
CA LEU A 52 -31.21 -3.86 -48.00
C LEU A 52 -31.36 -4.38 -49.42
N ASP A 53 -31.94 -5.56 -49.58
CA ASP A 53 -32.34 -6.03 -50.90
C ASP A 53 -33.66 -5.41 -51.36
N PHE A 54 -34.03 -5.65 -52.63
CA PHE A 54 -35.29 -5.17 -53.21
C PHE A 54 -36.55 -5.74 -52.54
N SER A 55 -36.42 -6.79 -51.71
CA SER A 55 -37.51 -7.34 -50.90
C SER A 55 -37.59 -6.72 -49.50
N GLY A 56 -36.67 -5.82 -49.15
CA GLY A 56 -36.57 -5.19 -47.83
C GLY A 56 -35.86 -6.05 -46.78
N LYS A 57 -35.23 -7.15 -47.18
CA LYS A 57 -34.47 -8.01 -46.26
C LYS A 57 -33.14 -7.35 -45.93
N LYS A 58 -32.84 -7.28 -44.63
CA LYS A 58 -31.56 -6.76 -44.09
C LYS A 58 -30.49 -7.85 -44.13
N ASN A 59 -29.40 -7.59 -44.84
CA ASN A 59 -28.19 -8.41 -44.83
C ASN A 59 -27.09 -7.64 -44.11
N LEU A 60 -26.49 -8.25 -43.08
CA LEU A 60 -25.42 -7.61 -42.32
C LEU A 60 -24.14 -7.57 -43.17
N VAL A 61 -23.62 -6.37 -43.43
CA VAL A 61 -22.40 -6.15 -44.22
C VAL A 61 -21.20 -5.95 -43.32
N TYR A 62 -21.39 -5.22 -42.22
CA TYR A 62 -20.31 -4.90 -41.29
C TYR A 62 -20.85 -4.77 -39.88
N LYS A 63 -20.02 -5.19 -38.92
CA LYS A 63 -20.34 -5.17 -37.49
C LYS A 63 -19.14 -4.63 -36.75
N TYR A 64 -19.23 -3.38 -36.29
CA TYR A 64 -18.25 -2.81 -35.40
C TYR A 64 -18.59 -3.20 -33.97
N LYS A 65 -17.67 -3.89 -33.31
CA LYS A 65 -17.74 -4.17 -31.88
C LYS A 65 -16.54 -3.50 -31.23
N LEU A 66 -16.79 -2.82 -30.12
CA LEU A 66 -15.73 -2.50 -29.16
C LEU A 66 -15.08 -3.82 -28.72
N GLU A 67 -13.77 -3.93 -28.95
CA GLU A 67 -13.00 -4.95 -28.26
C GLU A 67 -12.91 -4.55 -26.78
N ASN A 68 -13.53 -5.33 -25.90
CA ASN A 68 -13.25 -5.22 -24.48
C ASN A 68 -11.82 -5.72 -24.27
N SER A 69 -10.84 -4.82 -24.23
CA SER A 69 -9.53 -5.17 -23.71
C SER A 69 -9.71 -5.50 -22.23
N GLU A 70 -9.56 -6.77 -21.86
CA GLU A 70 -9.71 -7.25 -20.47
C GLU A 70 -8.67 -6.65 -19.49
N GLN A 71 -7.73 -5.83 -19.97
CA GLN A 71 -6.66 -5.23 -19.18
C GLN A 71 -6.35 -3.78 -19.61
N SER A 72 -7.33 -2.89 -19.48
CA SER A 72 -7.01 -1.45 -19.51
C SER A 72 -6.63 -0.99 -18.11
N ARG A 73 -5.49 -0.30 -17.99
CA ARG A 73 -5.08 0.37 -16.75
C ARG A 73 -6.16 1.37 -16.31
N SER A 74 -6.31 1.60 -15.02
CA SER A 74 -7.23 2.61 -14.50
C SER A 74 -6.76 4.03 -14.81
N GLN A 75 -7.69 4.99 -14.84
CA GLN A 75 -7.37 6.41 -14.95
C GLN A 75 -6.41 6.87 -13.84
N LEU A 76 -6.57 6.34 -12.62
CA LEU A 76 -5.67 6.61 -11.51
C LEU A 76 -4.23 6.13 -11.81
N GLU A 77 -4.07 4.90 -12.28
CA GLU A 77 -2.76 4.34 -12.63
C GLU A 77 -2.08 5.17 -13.73
N ALA A 78 -2.83 5.58 -14.75
CA ALA A 78 -2.33 6.44 -15.82
C ALA A 78 -1.78 7.78 -15.29
N VAL A 79 -2.52 8.43 -14.36
CA VAL A 79 -2.08 9.68 -13.73
C VAL A 79 -0.86 9.46 -12.84
N VAL A 80 -0.85 8.42 -12.02
CA VAL A 80 0.30 8.08 -11.14
C VAL A 80 1.56 7.85 -11.97
N GLU A 81 1.46 7.08 -13.06
CA GLU A 81 2.57 6.80 -13.97
C GLU A 81 3.08 8.08 -14.66
N TYR A 82 2.16 8.95 -15.10
CA TYR A 82 2.54 10.23 -15.70
C TYR A 82 3.31 11.13 -14.72
N VAL A 83 2.81 11.26 -13.49
CA VAL A 83 3.47 12.08 -12.45
C VAL A 83 4.84 11.50 -12.10
N ASP A 84 4.98 10.18 -11.96
CA ASP A 84 6.26 9.53 -11.71
C ASP A 84 7.28 9.81 -12.84
N LYS A 85 6.87 9.67 -14.11
CA LYS A 85 7.72 9.99 -15.28
C LYS A 85 8.13 11.46 -15.30
N TYR A 86 7.19 12.37 -15.03
CA TYR A 86 7.47 13.80 -14.96
C TYR A 86 8.50 14.13 -13.88
N CYS A 87 8.30 13.62 -12.66
CA CYS A 87 9.24 13.83 -11.55
C CYS A 87 10.65 13.32 -11.86
N LYS A 88 10.76 12.14 -12.50
CA LYS A 88 12.06 11.58 -12.93
C LYS A 88 12.74 12.44 -13.99
N ALA A 89 11.99 12.94 -14.97
CA ALA A 89 12.51 13.78 -16.04
C ALA A 89 12.99 15.15 -15.55
N ASP A 90 12.28 15.75 -14.60
CA ASP A 90 12.59 17.08 -14.03
C ASP A 90 13.56 17.01 -12.83
N GLY A 91 13.96 15.80 -12.43
CA GLY A 91 14.88 15.59 -11.30
C GLY A 91 14.27 15.89 -9.93
N VAL A 92 12.94 15.85 -9.83
CA VAL A 92 12.22 15.99 -8.56
C VAL A 92 12.53 14.77 -7.70
N LYS A 93 13.26 15.00 -6.59
CA LYS A 93 13.63 13.93 -5.67
C LYS A 93 12.41 13.44 -4.90
N LYS A 94 12.22 12.12 -4.89
CA LYS A 94 11.24 11.47 -4.02
C LYS A 94 11.56 11.84 -2.56
N LEU A 95 10.54 12.25 -1.82
CA LEU A 95 10.65 12.43 -0.37
C LEU A 95 10.93 11.07 0.29
N PRO A 96 11.64 11.05 1.43
CA PRO A 96 11.78 9.83 2.21
C PRO A 96 10.40 9.33 2.63
N ASP A 97 10.23 8.01 2.65
CA ASP A 97 9.01 7.39 3.12
C ASP A 97 8.83 7.69 4.63
N ILE A 98 7.61 7.99 5.05
CA ILE A 98 7.31 8.36 6.44
C ILE A 98 7.50 7.16 7.38
N CYS A 99 7.17 5.96 6.89
CA CYS A 99 7.33 4.72 7.62
C CYS A 99 8.49 3.94 7.03
N LEU A 100 9.33 3.39 7.90
CA LEU A 100 10.28 2.36 7.48
C LEU A 100 9.53 1.08 7.05
N PRO A 101 10.15 0.23 6.21
CA PRO A 101 9.60 -1.08 5.91
C PRO A 101 9.35 -1.87 7.20
N ALA A 102 8.24 -2.61 7.24
CA ALA A 102 7.97 -3.48 8.38
C ALA A 102 9.11 -4.48 8.59
N LEU A 103 9.41 -4.82 9.85
CA LEU A 103 10.36 -5.89 10.16
C LEU A 103 9.91 -7.20 9.53
N GLU A 104 10.86 -7.94 8.97
CA GLU A 104 10.61 -9.26 8.40
C GLU A 104 10.11 -10.22 9.48
N GLU A 105 9.25 -11.17 9.10
CA GLU A 105 8.74 -12.19 10.02
C GLU A 105 9.86 -13.07 10.61
N VAL A 106 10.94 -13.25 9.85
CA VAL A 106 12.11 -14.03 10.24
C VAL A 106 13.37 -13.23 9.94
N ILE A 107 14.06 -12.78 10.99
CA ILE A 107 15.36 -12.14 10.87
C ILE A 107 16.43 -13.23 11.01
N VAL A 108 17.18 -13.47 9.93
CA VAL A 108 18.25 -14.45 9.93
C VAL A 108 19.41 -13.96 10.80
N TYR A 109 19.98 -14.87 11.58
CA TYR A 109 21.18 -14.57 12.37
C TYR A 109 22.37 -14.27 11.44
N ASP A 110 23.04 -13.15 11.71
CA ASP A 110 24.24 -12.71 11.02
C ASP A 110 25.34 -12.47 12.06
N ALA A 111 26.46 -13.17 11.93
CA ALA A 111 27.57 -13.13 12.87
C ALA A 111 28.32 -11.78 12.86
N GLU A 112 28.41 -11.10 11.71
CA GLU A 112 29.03 -9.78 11.62
C GLU A 112 28.15 -8.74 12.34
N LEU A 113 26.83 -8.86 12.18
CA LEU A 113 25.82 -8.08 12.91
C LEU A 113 25.56 -8.60 14.33
N ALA A 114 26.21 -9.67 14.78
CA ALA A 114 26.18 -10.13 16.17
C ALA A 114 27.41 -9.67 16.94
N HIS A 115 28.50 -9.36 16.24
CA HIS A 115 29.73 -8.87 16.85
C HIS A 115 29.49 -7.54 17.59
N ASN A 116 30.02 -7.47 18.81
CA ASN A 116 30.07 -6.25 19.60
C ASN A 116 31.52 -5.76 19.58
N ASP A 117 31.77 -4.59 19.00
CA ASP A 117 33.11 -4.00 18.89
C ASP A 117 33.74 -3.66 20.26
N THR A 118 32.97 -3.79 21.36
CA THR A 118 33.43 -3.54 22.73
C THR A 118 33.92 -4.83 23.39
N PRO A 119 35.24 -4.99 23.60
CA PRO A 119 35.88 -6.28 23.93
C PRO A 119 35.63 -6.83 25.34
N LEU A 120 34.86 -6.14 26.18
CA LEU A 120 34.71 -6.46 27.62
C LEU A 120 33.26 -6.50 28.12
N SER A 121 32.27 -6.24 27.27
CA SER A 121 30.87 -6.30 27.66
C SER A 121 30.31 -7.68 27.35
N MET A 122 29.91 -8.43 28.38
CA MET A 122 29.18 -9.69 28.22
C MET A 122 27.75 -9.34 27.76
N THR A 123 27.62 -9.03 26.47
CA THR A 123 26.40 -8.56 25.81
C THR A 123 26.01 -9.49 24.68
N ALA A 124 24.72 -9.62 24.42
CA ALA A 124 24.17 -10.42 23.33
C ALA A 124 23.19 -9.59 22.51
N VAL A 125 23.30 -9.67 21.18
CA VAL A 125 22.34 -9.07 20.26
C VAL A 125 21.20 -10.07 20.06
N ILE A 126 19.99 -9.66 20.42
CA ILE A 126 18.82 -10.55 20.48
C ILE A 126 17.80 -10.30 19.36
N GLY A 127 18.05 -9.32 18.51
CA GLY A 127 17.19 -9.01 17.37
C GLY A 127 17.23 -7.53 16.98
N ILE A 128 16.20 -7.09 16.27
CA ILE A 128 16.03 -5.72 15.80
C ILE A 128 14.76 -5.16 16.44
N TYR A 129 14.82 -3.95 16.99
CA TYR A 129 13.65 -3.19 17.44
C TYR A 129 13.25 -2.18 16.38
N ASP A 130 11.97 -1.80 16.39
CA ASP A 130 11.41 -0.72 15.59
C ASP A 130 11.03 0.46 16.51
N ASP A 131 11.47 1.68 16.17
CA ASP A 131 11.15 2.96 16.81
C ASP A 131 10.45 3.85 15.77
N PRO A 132 9.12 3.70 15.60
CA PRO A 132 8.35 4.45 14.60
C PRO A 132 8.37 5.96 14.83
N ASP A 133 8.40 6.40 16.10
CA ASP A 133 8.43 7.82 16.47
C ASP A 133 9.70 8.51 15.95
N ARG A 134 10.81 7.77 15.88
CA ARG A 134 12.09 8.24 15.33
C ARG A 134 12.40 7.73 13.93
N GLN A 135 11.49 7.00 13.29
CA GLN A 135 11.68 6.37 11.98
C GLN A 135 13.00 5.58 11.92
N ARG A 136 13.24 4.73 12.92
CA ARG A 136 14.50 3.99 13.05
C ARG A 136 14.26 2.54 13.46
N GLN A 137 14.92 1.63 12.77
CA GLN A 137 15.12 0.25 13.23
C GLN A 137 16.56 0.08 13.71
N GLY A 138 16.77 -0.64 14.81
CA GLY A 138 18.09 -0.78 15.42
C GLY A 138 18.28 -2.11 16.13
N ARG A 139 19.53 -2.47 16.43
CA ARG A 139 19.86 -3.70 17.15
C ARG A 139 19.40 -3.62 18.60
N THR A 140 18.74 -4.68 19.07
CA THR A 140 18.42 -4.87 20.48
C THR A 140 19.54 -5.65 21.14
N VAL A 141 20.23 -5.00 22.09
CA VAL A 141 21.36 -5.58 22.81
C VAL A 141 20.97 -5.72 24.29
N ILE A 142 21.23 -6.89 24.86
CA ILE A 142 21.08 -7.13 26.29
C ILE A 142 22.45 -7.38 26.92
N GLU A 143 22.58 -7.03 28.19
CA GLU A 143 23.77 -7.27 29.00
C GLU A 143 23.49 -8.46 29.93
N ILE A 144 24.30 -9.52 29.79
CA ILE A 144 24.12 -10.78 30.52
C ILE A 144 25.14 -10.97 31.65
N GLY A 145 26.20 -10.15 31.71
CA GLY A 145 27.29 -10.31 32.69
C GLY A 145 26.95 -9.89 34.11
N ASN A 146 26.02 -8.95 34.28
CA ASN A 146 25.75 -8.31 35.58
C ASN A 146 24.25 -8.11 35.87
N LYS A 147 23.37 -8.65 35.01
CA LYS A 147 21.91 -8.51 35.12
C LYS A 147 21.25 -9.85 34.97
N ASN A 148 20.20 -10.06 35.77
CA ASN A 148 19.31 -11.20 35.62
C ASN A 148 18.21 -10.82 34.61
N THR A 149 17.93 -11.69 33.64
CA THR A 149 16.90 -11.47 32.60
C THR A 149 15.80 -12.50 32.74
N ILE A 150 14.54 -12.05 32.65
CA ILE A 150 13.36 -12.92 32.64
C ILE A 150 12.76 -12.90 31.23
N ILE A 151 12.54 -14.09 30.64
CA ILE A 151 11.90 -14.25 29.33
C ILE A 151 10.50 -14.83 29.54
N ILE A 152 9.48 -14.08 29.13
CA ILE A 152 8.06 -14.44 29.29
C ILE A 152 7.40 -14.48 27.92
N GLY A 153 6.52 -15.45 27.70
CA GLY A 153 5.75 -15.57 26.46
C GLY A 153 4.93 -16.85 26.43
N ALA A 154 3.89 -16.89 25.60
CA ALA A 154 3.03 -18.06 25.43
C ALA A 154 3.78 -19.25 24.78
N SER A 155 3.18 -20.44 24.83
CA SER A 155 3.77 -21.64 24.21
C SER A 155 3.97 -21.42 22.71
N GLN A 156 5.13 -21.85 22.18
CA GLN A 156 5.52 -21.70 20.76
C GLN A 156 5.82 -20.26 20.27
N PHE A 157 5.99 -19.28 21.17
CA PHE A 157 6.39 -17.90 20.81
C PHE A 157 7.92 -17.68 20.85
N GLY A 158 8.72 -18.65 20.40
CA GLY A 158 10.16 -18.44 20.18
C GLY A 158 11.04 -18.24 21.42
N LYS A 159 10.54 -18.48 22.65
CA LYS A 159 11.34 -18.34 23.89
C LYS A 159 12.63 -19.17 23.87
N THR A 160 12.57 -20.41 23.38
CA THR A 160 13.75 -21.28 23.28
C THR A 160 14.72 -20.78 22.23
N ASN A 161 14.24 -20.34 21.06
CA ASN A 161 15.08 -19.75 20.01
C ASN A 161 15.82 -18.50 20.51
N LEU A 162 15.14 -17.67 21.31
CA LEU A 162 15.76 -16.50 21.94
C LEU A 162 16.87 -16.91 22.93
N LEU A 163 16.66 -17.95 23.73
CA LEU A 163 17.69 -18.48 24.63
C LEU A 163 18.90 -19.03 23.85
N GLU A 164 18.65 -19.78 22.78
CA GLU A 164 19.72 -20.29 21.90
C GLU A 164 20.53 -19.15 21.29
N LEU A 165 19.86 -18.08 20.85
CA LEU A 165 20.50 -16.88 20.31
C LEU A 165 21.40 -16.17 21.36
N ILE A 166 20.93 -16.08 22.60
CA ILE A 166 21.70 -15.47 23.71
C ILE A 166 22.95 -16.30 24.02
N VAL A 167 22.84 -17.63 24.02
CA VAL A 167 23.98 -18.53 24.29
C VAL A 167 24.97 -18.54 23.13
N ARG A 168 24.49 -18.41 21.88
CA ARG A 168 25.32 -18.42 20.69
C ARG A 168 26.21 -17.17 20.56
N ASN A 169 25.66 -15.98 20.82
CA ASN A 169 26.37 -14.69 20.69
C ASN A 169 27.78 -14.65 21.37
N PRO A 170 27.95 -15.05 22.64
CA PRO A 170 29.26 -15.02 23.31
C PRO A 170 30.17 -16.20 22.96
N ALA A 171 29.67 -17.21 22.23
CA ALA A 171 30.42 -18.41 21.86
C ALA A 171 31.09 -18.31 20.48
N GLU A 172 30.67 -17.35 19.65
CA GLU A 172 31.25 -16.99 18.35
C GLU A 172 32.08 -15.71 18.47
#